data_AF-A0A6G3XYU6-F1
#
_entry.id   AF-A0A6G3XYU6-F1
#
_cell.length_a   1.000
_cell.length_b   1.000
_cell.length_c   1.000
_cell.angle_alpha   90.00
_cell.angle_beta   90.00
_cell.angle_gamma   90.00
#
_symmetry.space_group_name_H-M   'P 1'
#
loop_
_entity.id
_entity.type
_entity.pdbx_description
1 polymer ?
#
loop_
_entity_poly.entity_id
_entity_poly.type
_entity_poly.pdbx_seq_one_letter_code
_entity_poly.pdbx_strand_id
1 'polypeptide(L)'
;GDGPDRGRLLTRAASTYKLPSFSEMPREFHVRLLENATEEGAVYGSKAVGEPPLMLAFSVREALRQAAAAFGPAGVSVELASPATPEAVYWAVEASRRAAASPNGHPGDG
;
A
#
# COMPACT_ATOMS: atom_id res chain seq x y z
N GLY A 1 -8.08 -13.25 -25.22
CA GLY A 1 -7.93 -13.38 -26.68
C GLY A 1 -6.48 -13.17 -27.04
N ASP A 2 -5.90 -14.11 -27.79
CA ASP A 2 -4.51 -14.11 -28.23
C ASP A 2 -4.34 -13.28 -29.52
N GLY A 3 -4.71 -12.00 -29.43
CA GLY A 3 -4.55 -11.04 -30.51
C GLY A 3 -3.13 -10.45 -30.54
N PRO A 4 -2.75 -9.77 -31.64
CA PRO A 4 -1.40 -9.22 -31.85
C PRO A 4 -0.95 -8.19 -30.79
N ASP A 5 -1.89 -7.63 -30.03
CA ASP A 5 -1.63 -6.62 -28.99
C ASP A 5 -1.53 -7.20 -27.56
N ARG A 6 -1.67 -8.52 -27.38
CA ARG A 6 -1.64 -9.17 -26.07
C ARG A 6 -0.26 -9.03 -25.43
N GLY A 7 -0.22 -8.56 -24.18
CA GLY A 7 1.02 -8.34 -23.41
C GLY A 7 1.72 -7.01 -23.71
N ARG A 8 1.15 -6.14 -24.56
CA ARG A 8 1.72 -4.83 -24.85
C ARG A 8 1.64 -3.90 -23.63
N LEU A 9 2.78 -3.38 -23.17
CA LEU A 9 2.83 -2.34 -22.13
C LEU A 9 2.03 -1.10 -22.54
N LEU A 10 1.05 -0.70 -21.74
CA LEU A 10 0.19 0.46 -22.02
C LEU A 10 0.67 1.75 -21.35
N THR A 11 1.47 1.64 -20.28
CA THR A 11 1.95 2.76 -19.47
C THR A 11 3.36 3.21 -19.89
N ARG A 12 3.53 3.54 -21.17
CA ARG A 12 4.86 3.81 -21.78
C ARG A 12 5.36 5.24 -21.65
N ALA A 13 4.60 6.13 -21.02
CA ALA A 13 4.94 7.54 -20.89
C ALA A 13 4.75 8.00 -19.44
N ALA A 14 5.44 9.06 -19.03
CA ALA A 14 5.25 9.67 -17.71
C ALA A 14 3.81 10.19 -17.49
N SER A 15 3.07 10.46 -18.58
CA SER A 15 1.65 10.77 -18.51
C SER A 15 0.79 9.56 -18.12
N THR A 16 1.22 8.34 -18.42
CA THR A 16 0.48 7.08 -18.21
C THR A 16 1.09 6.18 -17.12
N TYR A 17 2.31 6.46 -16.64
CA TYR A 17 2.91 5.89 -15.44
C TYR A 17 3.23 7.01 -14.45
N LYS A 18 2.45 7.11 -13.38
CA LYS A 18 2.56 8.20 -12.40
C LYS A 18 3.61 7.85 -11.35
N LEU A 19 4.69 8.64 -11.32
CA LEU A 19 5.60 8.68 -10.19
C LEU A 19 5.02 9.60 -9.12
N PRO A 20 5.35 9.37 -7.83
CA PRO A 20 5.03 10.31 -6.78
C PRO A 20 5.56 11.72 -7.09
N SER A 21 4.71 12.70 -6.87
CA SER A 21 4.94 14.13 -7.00
C SER A 21 4.91 14.81 -5.64
N PHE A 22 5.29 16.09 -5.56
CA PHE A 22 5.32 16.83 -4.30
C PHE A 22 3.97 16.89 -3.57
N SER A 23 2.84 16.84 -4.29
CA SER A 23 1.51 16.84 -3.69
C SER A 23 1.16 15.54 -2.96
N GLU A 24 1.87 14.45 -3.23
CA GLU A 24 1.64 13.14 -2.60
C GLU A 24 2.58 12.89 -1.41
N MET A 25 3.51 13.82 -1.13
CA MET A 25 4.36 13.75 0.06
C MET A 25 3.53 14.01 1.32
N PRO A 26 3.73 13.24 2.41
CA PRO A 26 3.11 13.54 3.69
C PRO A 26 3.40 14.98 4.12
N ARG A 27 2.37 15.69 4.58
CA ARG A 27 2.51 17.07 5.08
C ARG A 27 3.54 17.17 6.22
N GLU A 28 3.57 16.15 7.07
CA GLU A 28 4.54 15.99 8.15
C GLU A 28 5.36 14.74 7.86
N PHE A 29 6.66 14.92 7.57
CA PHE A 29 7.57 13.84 7.22
C PHE A 29 8.82 13.91 8.10
N HIS A 30 8.81 13.11 9.17
CA HIS A 30 9.88 13.10 10.16
C HIS A 30 10.85 11.95 9.93
N VAL A 31 12.15 12.28 9.86
CA VAL A 31 13.24 11.30 9.77
C VAL A 31 14.19 11.55 10.93
N ARG A 32 14.52 10.49 11.68
CA ARG A 32 15.55 10.52 12.72
C ARG A 32 16.49 9.35 12.53
N LEU A 33 17.79 9.62 12.61
CA LEU A 33 18.81 8.59 12.61
C LEU A 33 19.04 8.15 14.06
N LEU A 34 19.24 6.84 14.26
CA LEU A 34 19.57 6.31 15.57
C LEU A 34 20.99 6.75 15.96
N GLU A 35 21.11 7.39 17.12
CA GLU A 35 22.40 7.82 17.67
C GLU A 35 23.18 6.62 18.21
N ASN A 36 24.52 6.72 18.21
CA ASN A 36 25.43 5.70 18.75
C ASN A 36 25.23 4.29 18.13
N ALA A 37 24.86 4.24 16.85
CA ALA A 37 24.56 3.00 16.13
C ALA A 37 25.72 2.51 15.23
N THR A 38 26.96 2.63 15.70
CA THR A 38 28.17 2.22 14.98
C THR A 38 28.11 0.73 14.60
N GLU A 39 28.38 0.41 13.34
CA GLU A 39 28.47 -0.98 12.87
C GLU A 39 29.92 -1.47 12.85
N GLU A 40 30.23 -2.51 13.63
CA GLU A 40 31.56 -3.11 13.59
C GLU A 40 31.84 -3.73 12.21
N GLY A 41 33.02 -3.48 11.67
CA GLY A 41 33.44 -4.01 10.37
C GLY A 41 33.00 -3.18 9.15
N ALA A 42 32.18 -2.14 9.34
CA ALA A 42 31.88 -1.17 8.29
C ALA A 42 32.86 0.00 8.30
N VAL A 43 33.10 0.60 7.13
CA VAL A 43 33.98 1.78 6.99
C VAL A 43 33.44 2.91 7.88
N TYR A 44 34.26 3.34 8.84
CA TYR A 44 33.91 4.33 9.86
C TYR A 44 32.63 4.01 10.66
N GLY A 45 32.24 2.74 10.77
CA GLY A 45 31.04 2.35 11.51
C GLY A 45 29.71 2.65 10.79
N SER A 46 29.75 2.85 9.47
CA SER A 46 28.59 3.18 8.64
C SER A 46 27.64 2.00 8.40
N LYS A 47 26.47 2.26 7.80
CA LYS A 47 25.47 1.25 7.41
C LYS A 47 24.96 1.49 6.00
N ALA A 48 24.60 0.41 5.30
CA ALA A 48 23.90 0.51 4.02
C ALA A 48 22.48 1.06 4.24
N VAL A 49 22.11 2.10 3.49
CA VAL A 49 20.81 2.78 3.62
C VAL A 49 20.08 2.97 2.28
N GLY A 50 20.61 2.44 1.18
CA GLY A 50 20.01 2.63 -0.15
C GLY A 50 18.63 1.96 -0.28
N GLU A 51 18.59 0.65 -0.08
CA GLU A 51 17.37 -0.16 -0.19
C GLU A 51 16.55 -0.29 1.11
N PRO A 52 17.16 -0.42 2.31
CA PRO A 52 16.39 -0.72 3.53
C PRO A 52 15.20 0.20 3.81
N PRO A 53 15.27 1.54 3.59
CA PRO A 53 14.15 2.42 3.83
C PRO A 53 12.95 2.23 2.89
N LEU A 54 13.14 1.64 1.71
CA LEU A 54 12.06 1.47 0.72
C LEU A 54 10.87 0.70 1.28
N MET A 55 11.15 -0.31 2.09
CA MET A 55 10.12 -1.16 2.70
C MET A 55 9.26 -0.40 3.73
N LEU A 56 9.76 0.70 4.30
CA LEU A 56 8.98 1.51 5.24
C LEU A 56 7.74 2.15 4.59
N ALA A 57 7.72 2.27 3.26
CA ALA A 57 6.56 2.78 2.52
C ALA A 57 5.31 1.89 2.67
N PHE A 58 5.44 0.62 3.06
CA PHE A 58 4.29 -0.24 3.35
C PHE A 58 3.42 0.30 4.50
N SER A 59 3.98 1.14 5.38
CA SER A 59 3.20 1.84 6.41
C SER A 59 2.02 2.63 5.83
N VAL A 60 2.21 3.31 4.69
CA VAL A 60 1.15 4.08 4.02
C VAL A 60 0.09 3.14 3.43
N ARG A 61 0.50 2.03 2.79
CA ARG A 61 -0.44 1.03 2.27
C ARG A 61 -1.28 0.42 3.39
N GLU A 62 -0.65 0.07 4.51
CA GLU A 62 -1.37 -0.50 5.67
C GLU A 62 -2.28 0.52 6.34
N ALA A 63 -1.90 1.80 6.40
CA ALA A 63 -2.79 2.87 6.85
C ALA A 63 -4.04 2.98 5.96
N LEU A 64 -3.89 2.90 4.64
CA LEU A 64 -5.02 2.88 3.70
C LEU A 64 -5.90 1.65 3.88
N ARG A 65 -5.30 0.46 4.09
CA ARG A 65 -6.05 -0.78 4.34
C ARG A 65 -6.88 -0.69 5.61
N GLN A 66 -6.30 -0.16 6.69
CA GLN A 66 -7.00 0.08 7.94
C GLN A 66 -8.12 1.12 7.78
N ALA A 67 -7.88 2.20 7.05
CA ALA A 67 -8.90 3.22 6.77
C ALA A 67 -10.06 2.64 5.95
N ALA A 68 -9.79 1.80 4.94
CA ALA A 68 -10.83 1.13 4.16
C ALA A 68 -11.63 0.13 5.02
N ALA A 69 -10.96 -0.62 5.89
CA ALA A 69 -11.61 -1.55 6.82
C ALA A 69 -12.55 -0.83 7.81
N ALA A 70 -12.25 0.41 8.19
CA ALA A 70 -13.09 1.20 9.11
C ALA A 70 -14.49 1.55 8.58
N PHE A 71 -14.77 1.34 7.28
CA PHE A 71 -16.12 1.46 6.71
C PHE A 71 -17.00 0.21 6.93
N GLY A 72 -16.43 -0.84 7.52
CA GLY A 72 -17.07 -2.10 7.85
C GLY A 72 -17.30 -2.27 9.36
N PRO A 73 -17.76 -3.46 9.80
CA PRO A 73 -17.83 -3.80 11.22
C PRO A 73 -16.45 -3.73 11.90
N ALA A 74 -16.44 -3.41 13.20
CA ALA A 74 -15.21 -3.38 13.98
C ALA A 74 -14.50 -4.74 13.96
N GLY A 75 -13.17 -4.72 13.83
CA GLY A 75 -12.34 -5.93 13.81
C GLY A 75 -12.26 -6.64 12.45
N VAL A 76 -12.94 -6.14 11.41
CA VAL A 76 -12.82 -6.68 10.06
C VAL A 76 -11.54 -6.19 9.40
N SER A 77 -10.85 -7.10 8.72
CA SER A 77 -9.73 -6.80 7.82
C SER A 77 -10.23 -6.82 6.39
N VAL A 78 -9.77 -5.88 5.57
CA VAL A 78 -10.05 -5.87 4.13
C VAL A 78 -8.78 -6.19 3.34
N GLU A 79 -8.95 -6.94 2.25
CA GLU A 79 -7.89 -7.15 1.27
C GLU A 79 -7.66 -5.87 0.46
N LEU A 80 -6.40 -5.44 0.38
CA LEU A 80 -5.98 -4.28 -0.43
C LEU A 80 -4.76 -4.67 -1.27
N ALA A 81 -4.92 -4.68 -2.58
CA ALA A 81 -3.84 -5.04 -3.51
C ALA A 81 -2.67 -4.03 -3.47
N SER A 82 -1.51 -4.45 -3.99
CA SER A 82 -0.39 -3.56 -4.32
C SER A 82 -0.21 -3.52 -5.84
N PRO A 83 -0.09 -2.33 -6.46
CA PRO A 83 -0.18 -1.00 -5.85
C PRO A 83 -1.61 -0.68 -5.38
N ALA A 84 -1.74 0.06 -4.27
CA ALA A 84 -3.02 0.54 -3.74
C ALA A 84 -3.50 1.77 -4.52
N THR A 85 -3.83 1.58 -5.81
CA THR A 85 -4.34 2.66 -6.66
C THR A 85 -5.69 3.18 -6.15
N PRO A 86 -6.13 4.38 -6.55
CA PRO A 86 -7.46 4.89 -6.18
C PRO A 86 -8.58 3.90 -6.46
N GLU A 87 -8.52 3.18 -7.58
CA GLU A 87 -9.50 2.14 -7.95
C GLU A 87 -9.47 0.95 -6.98
N ALA A 88 -8.28 0.47 -6.59
CA ALA A 88 -8.14 -0.61 -5.61
C ALA A 88 -8.67 -0.20 -4.22
N VAL A 89 -8.38 1.03 -3.80
CA VAL A 89 -8.89 1.60 -2.55
C VAL A 89 -10.41 1.73 -2.58
N TYR A 90 -10.98 2.21 -3.69
CA TYR A 90 -12.43 2.29 -3.89
C TYR A 90 -13.10 0.93 -3.70
N TRP A 91 -12.59 -0.11 -4.36
CA TRP A 91 -13.15 -1.45 -4.24
C TRP A 91 -13.01 -2.05 -2.84
N ALA A 92 -11.92 -1.77 -2.14
CA ALA A 92 -11.74 -2.19 -0.75
C ALA A 92 -12.80 -1.53 0.16
N VAL A 93 -13.05 -0.22 0.00
CA VAL A 93 -14.10 0.49 0.75
C VAL A 93 -15.48 -0.11 0.47
N GLU A 94 -15.81 -0.36 -0.79
CA GLU A 94 -17.10 -0.95 -1.18
C GLU A 94 -17.29 -2.35 -0.61
N ALA A 95 -16.25 -3.20 -0.64
CA ALA A 95 -16.27 -4.52 -0.03
C ALA A 95 -16.51 -4.43 1.49
N SER A 96 -15.84 -3.51 2.16
CA SER A 96 -15.98 -3.25 3.59
C SER A 96 -17.40 -2.81 3.97
N ARG A 97 -18.00 -1.90 3.20
CA ARG A 97 -19.41 -1.45 3.39
C ARG A 97 -20.41 -2.59 3.20
N ARG A 98 -20.21 -3.46 2.20
CA ARG A 98 -21.09 -4.62 1.98
C ARG A 98 -21.04 -5.59 3.15
N ALA A 99 -19.86 -5.81 3.72
CA ALA A 99 -19.72 -6.63 4.92
C ALA A 99 -20.50 -6.04 6.11
N ALA A 100 -20.60 -4.70 6.22
CA ALA A 100 -21.42 -4.05 7.24
C ALA A 100 -22.93 -4.26 7.06
N ALA A 101 -23.40 -4.34 5.81
CA ALA A 101 -24.81 -4.54 5.49
C ALA A 101 -25.30 -5.98 5.70
N SER A 102 -24.39 -6.96 5.80
CA SER A 102 -24.69 -8.38 6.03
C SER A 102 -24.10 -8.90 7.35
N PRO A 103 -24.60 -8.45 8.52
CA PRO A 103 -24.07 -8.87 9.82
C PRO A 103 -24.37 -10.35 10.18
N ASN A 104 -25.27 -11.03 9.45
CA ASN A 104 -25.68 -12.41 9.71
C ASN A 104 -25.47 -13.31 8.48
N GLY A 105 -24.23 -13.74 8.24
CA GLY A 105 -23.95 -14.88 7.36
C GLY A 105 -23.95 -16.17 8.19
N HIS A 106 -25.08 -16.88 8.23
CA HIS A 106 -25.13 -18.25 8.75
C HIS A 106 -24.33 -19.15 7.80
N PRO A 107 -23.36 -19.97 8.26
CA PRO A 107 -22.79 -21.00 7.41
C PRO A 107 -23.78 -22.16 7.34
N GLY A 108 -24.61 -22.18 6.29
CA GLY A 108 -25.57 -23.26 6.05
C GLY A 108 -26.23 -23.15 4.67
N ASP A 109 -26.10 -24.23 3.92
CA ASP A 109 -26.90 -24.70 2.77
C ASP A 109 -26.50 -24.25 1.35
N GLY A 110 -25.94 -25.22 0.60
CA GLY A 110 -25.86 -25.25 -0.86
C GLY A 110 -24.58 -25.86 -1.42
#